data_AF-A0AAJ3GNE0-F1
#
_entry.id   AF-A0AAJ3GNE0-F1
#
_cell.length_a   1.000
_cell.length_b   1.000
_cell.length_c   1.000
_cell.angle_alpha   90.00
_cell.angle_beta   90.00
_cell.angle_gamma   90.00
#
_symmetry.space_group_name_H-M   'P 1'
#
loop_
_entity.id
_entity.type
_entity.pdbx_description
1 polymer ?
#
loop_
_entity_poly.entity_id
_entity_poly.type
_entity_poly.pdbx_seq_one_letter_code
_entity_poly.pdbx_strand_id
1 'polypeptide(L)'
;MNISTRIKSWYIPALLAATLLPGVAIAQTTPAQPAHTNAATSDNAVMLTVFLKHDQSRPLSALKAQLAQQEFHKVFPPAGVEVVSWNITMGIGQVIVLRLPARRLAEVNLAIENTAWGVYTTEFFPTYDFMPIAQAEQTKARQAGAAQ
;
A
#
# COMPACT_ATOMS: atom_id res chain seq x y z
N MET A 1 -7.23 13.98 81.34
CA MET A 1 -6.10 13.26 81.95
C MET A 1 -5.93 11.97 81.15
N ASN A 2 -4.99 11.92 80.18
CA ASN A 2 -3.60 11.45 80.33
C ASN A 2 -3.61 9.91 80.54
N ILE A 3 -2.83 9.02 79.91
CA ILE A 3 -1.46 9.09 79.41
C ILE A 3 -1.26 7.92 78.40
N SER A 4 -0.43 8.17 77.39
CA SER A 4 0.28 7.24 76.51
C SER A 4 0.84 5.97 77.19
N THR A 5 0.91 4.84 76.47
CA THR A 5 2.13 4.00 76.54
C THR A 5 2.32 3.10 75.32
N ARG A 6 3.46 3.29 74.65
CA ARG A 6 4.07 2.34 73.71
C ARG A 6 4.63 1.16 74.50
N ILE A 7 4.46 -0.07 74.01
CA ILE A 7 5.36 -1.19 74.32
C ILE A 7 5.80 -1.83 73.00
N LYS A 8 7.11 -2.03 72.93
CA LYS A 8 7.95 -2.43 71.80
C LYS A 8 8.37 -3.89 71.97
N SER A 9 8.72 -4.55 70.86
CA SER A 9 9.34 -5.89 70.74
C SER A 9 8.32 -7.03 70.61
N TRP A 10 8.44 -7.99 69.69
CA TRP A 10 9.64 -8.69 69.23
C TRP A 10 9.40 -9.32 67.84
N TYR A 11 10.43 -9.43 67.01
CA TYR A 11 10.40 -10.12 65.72
C TYR A 11 10.36 -11.65 65.88
N ILE A 12 9.47 -12.32 65.15
CA ILE A 12 9.64 -13.73 64.76
C ILE A 12 9.44 -13.80 63.24
N PRO A 13 10.45 -14.25 62.46
CA PRO A 13 10.28 -14.45 61.03
C PRO A 13 9.62 -15.81 60.81
N ALA A 14 8.37 -15.82 60.36
CA ALA A 14 7.77 -17.04 59.83
C ALA A 14 8.01 -17.07 58.32
N LEU A 15 8.87 -17.99 57.88
CA LEU A 15 9.06 -18.35 56.48
C LEU A 15 7.70 -18.65 55.84
N LEU A 16 7.27 -17.79 54.91
CA LEU A 16 6.19 -18.10 53.98
C LEU A 16 6.81 -18.82 52.77
N ALA A 17 6.75 -20.14 52.76
CA ALA A 17 7.06 -20.93 51.58
C ALA A 17 5.91 -20.74 50.57
N ALA A 18 6.05 -19.79 49.65
CA ALA A 18 5.13 -19.64 48.52
C ALA A 18 5.36 -20.79 47.55
N THR A 19 4.41 -21.72 47.51
CA THR A 19 4.34 -22.78 46.50
C THR A 19 4.03 -22.14 45.14
N LEU A 20 5.05 -22.05 44.29
CA LEU A 20 4.89 -21.71 42.87
C LEU A 20 4.19 -22.89 42.17
N LEU A 21 2.88 -22.76 41.94
CA LEU A 21 2.17 -23.57 40.96
C LEU A 21 2.62 -23.11 39.56
N PRO A 22 3.13 -24.01 38.69
CA PRO A 22 3.42 -23.65 37.31
C PRO A 22 2.08 -23.40 36.60
N GLY A 23 1.74 -22.13 36.40
CA GLY A 23 0.68 -21.75 35.48
C GLY A 23 1.06 -22.19 34.07
N VAL A 24 0.29 -23.11 33.50
CA VAL A 24 0.43 -23.49 32.10
C VAL A 24 0.00 -22.28 31.28
N ALA A 25 0.98 -21.54 30.76
CA ALA A 25 0.74 -20.52 29.75
C ALA A 25 0.27 -21.22 28.47
N ILE A 26 -1.04 -21.24 28.24
CA ILE A 26 -1.60 -21.64 26.97
C ILE A 26 -1.29 -20.48 26.01
N ALA A 27 -0.28 -20.66 25.15
CA ALA A 27 -0.03 -19.74 24.07
C ALA A 27 -1.28 -19.72 23.18
N GLN A 28 -2.06 -18.64 23.24
CA GLN A 28 -3.11 -18.39 22.26
C GLN A 28 -2.40 -18.09 20.94
N THR A 29 -2.38 -19.06 20.04
CA THR A 29 -2.03 -18.82 18.65
C THR A 29 -3.10 -17.90 18.08
N THR A 30 -2.80 -16.60 17.97
CA THR A 30 -3.56 -15.71 17.10
C THR A 30 -3.64 -16.40 15.73
N PRO A 31 -4.82 -16.64 15.16
CA PRO A 31 -4.91 -17.13 13.79
C PRO A 31 -4.01 -16.24 12.93
N ALA A 32 -3.06 -16.84 12.21
CA ALA A 32 -2.27 -16.12 11.24
C ALA A 32 -3.26 -15.38 10.34
N GLN A 33 -3.21 -14.05 10.36
CA GLN A 33 -3.99 -13.21 9.46
C GLN A 33 -3.80 -13.79 8.06
N PRO A 34 -4.86 -14.16 7.32
CA PRO A 34 -4.70 -14.75 6.00
C PRO A 34 -3.75 -13.86 5.22
N ALA A 35 -2.69 -14.48 4.68
CA ALA A 35 -1.69 -13.78 3.88
C ALA A 35 -2.43 -12.81 2.96
N HIS A 36 -2.10 -11.52 3.02
CA HIS A 36 -2.79 -10.48 2.26
C HIS A 36 -2.50 -10.66 0.76
N THR A 37 -3.08 -11.68 0.13
CA THR A 37 -3.32 -11.76 -1.30
C THR A 37 -4.61 -11.02 -1.59
N ASN A 38 -4.70 -9.77 -1.14
CA ASN A 38 -5.84 -8.92 -1.48
C ASN A 38 -5.60 -8.44 -2.90
N ALA A 39 -6.12 -9.17 -3.88
CA ALA A 39 -6.30 -8.65 -5.23
C ALA A 39 -7.15 -7.37 -5.15
N ALA A 40 -6.98 -6.48 -6.14
CA ALA A 40 -7.80 -5.29 -6.24
C ALA A 40 -9.28 -5.68 -6.41
N THR A 41 -10.15 -5.15 -5.56
CA THR A 41 -11.61 -5.26 -5.67
C THR A 41 -12.21 -3.86 -5.85
N SER A 42 -13.48 -3.76 -6.24
CA SER A 42 -14.18 -2.47 -6.35
C SER A 42 -14.05 -1.60 -5.10
N ASP A 43 -13.99 -2.22 -3.93
CA ASP A 43 -14.10 -1.54 -2.64
C ASP A 43 -12.73 -1.12 -2.06
N ASN A 44 -11.64 -1.65 -2.62
CA ASN A 44 -10.28 -1.40 -2.10
C ASN A 44 -9.28 -0.94 -3.18
N ALA A 45 -9.71 -0.93 -4.44
CA ALA A 45 -8.87 -0.55 -5.57
C ALA A 45 -8.74 0.97 -5.67
N VAL A 46 -7.52 1.41 -5.93
CA VAL A 46 -7.24 2.73 -6.50
C VAL A 46 -6.81 2.53 -7.94
N MET A 47 -7.10 3.51 -8.79
CA MET A 47 -6.45 3.63 -10.09
C MET A 47 -5.26 4.56 -9.96
N LEU A 48 -4.18 4.28 -10.69
CA LEU A 48 -2.99 5.11 -10.69
C LEU A 48 -2.52 5.28 -12.13
N THR A 49 -2.55 6.51 -12.62
CA THR A 49 -1.92 6.87 -13.88
C THR A 49 -0.48 7.29 -13.63
N VAL A 50 0.47 6.57 -14.22
CA VAL A 50 1.90 6.85 -14.16
C VAL A 50 2.36 7.36 -15.52
N PHE A 51 3.01 8.52 -15.53
CA PHE A 51 3.71 9.03 -16.69
C PHE A 51 5.19 8.73 -16.53
N LEU A 52 5.75 7.96 -17.46
CA LEU A 52 7.19 7.75 -17.61
C LEU A 52 7.66 8.59 -18.80
N LYS A 53 7.99 9.86 -18.53
CA LYS A 53 8.30 10.85 -19.58
C LYS A 53 9.68 10.58 -20.17
N HIS A 54 9.77 10.60 -21.49
CA HIS A 54 11.04 10.35 -22.18
C HIS A 54 12.06 11.45 -21.92
N ASP A 55 13.30 11.04 -21.68
CA ASP A 55 14.46 11.93 -21.77
C ASP A 55 14.95 12.00 -23.22
N GLN A 56 14.74 13.16 -23.87
CA GLN A 56 15.17 13.39 -25.25
C GLN A 56 16.58 13.95 -25.35
N SER A 57 17.26 14.21 -24.22
CA SER A 57 18.65 14.70 -24.22
C SER A 57 19.68 13.59 -24.47
N ARG A 58 19.25 12.32 -24.42
CA ARG A 58 20.12 11.14 -24.51
C ARG A 58 19.68 10.20 -25.64
N PRO A 59 20.61 9.48 -26.29
CA PRO A 59 20.26 8.48 -27.29
C PRO A 59 19.41 7.33 -26.72
N LEU A 60 18.44 6.85 -27.51
CA LEU A 60 17.54 5.76 -27.10
C LEU A 60 18.27 4.47 -26.73
N SER A 61 19.39 4.15 -27.39
CA SER A 61 20.18 2.96 -27.08
C SER A 61 20.77 3.00 -25.67
N ALA A 62 21.27 4.15 -25.24
CA ALA A 62 21.81 4.35 -23.90
C ALA A 62 20.72 4.23 -22.83
N LEU A 63 19.54 4.81 -23.09
CA LEU A 63 18.37 4.69 -22.21
C LEU A 63 17.91 3.24 -22.07
N LYS A 64 17.82 2.49 -23.18
CA LYS A 64 17.45 1.06 -23.15
C LYS A 64 18.47 0.20 -22.40
N ALA A 65 19.77 0.46 -22.59
CA ALA A 65 20.81 -0.26 -21.88
C ALA A 65 20.74 -0.02 -20.36
N GLN A 66 20.54 1.24 -19.95
CA GLN A 66 20.36 1.58 -18.54
C GLN A 66 19.10 0.91 -17.96
N LEU A 67 17.97 0.98 -18.66
CA LEU A 67 16.72 0.38 -18.21
C LEU A 67 16.81 -1.14 -18.04
N ALA A 68 17.58 -1.81 -18.91
CA ALA A 68 17.88 -3.24 -18.80
C ALA A 68 18.78 -3.53 -17.59
N GLN A 69 19.86 -2.77 -17.39
CA GLN A 69 20.75 -2.90 -16.23
C GLN A 69 19.99 -2.70 -14.90
N GLN A 70 19.00 -1.81 -14.90
CA GLN A 70 18.12 -1.52 -13.76
C GLN A 70 16.98 -2.54 -13.59
N GLU A 71 16.88 -3.56 -14.46
CA GLU A 71 15.91 -4.66 -14.38
C GLU A 71 14.43 -4.20 -14.36
N PHE A 72 14.10 -3.05 -14.99
CA PHE A 72 12.76 -2.46 -14.96
C PHE A 72 11.65 -3.45 -15.33
N HIS A 73 11.77 -4.12 -16.47
CA HIS A 73 10.74 -5.05 -16.97
C HIS A 73 10.60 -6.33 -16.13
N LYS A 74 11.54 -6.60 -15.23
CA LYS A 74 11.48 -7.72 -14.29
C LYS A 74 10.78 -7.33 -12.99
N VAL A 75 10.91 -6.07 -12.57
CA VAL A 75 10.39 -5.57 -11.30
C VAL A 75 9.02 -4.90 -11.45
N PHE A 76 8.81 -4.18 -12.55
CA PHE A 76 7.60 -3.40 -12.80
C PHE A 76 6.69 -4.07 -13.86
N PRO A 77 5.38 -4.19 -13.59
CA PRO A 77 4.70 -3.86 -12.33
C PRO A 77 4.98 -4.92 -11.25
N PRO A 78 4.97 -4.55 -9.96
CA PRO A 78 5.14 -5.51 -8.87
C PRO A 78 3.92 -6.45 -8.75
N ALA A 79 4.12 -7.60 -8.10
CA ALA A 79 3.07 -8.60 -7.94
C ALA A 79 1.81 -8.06 -7.24
N GLY A 80 0.64 -8.41 -7.75
CA GLY A 80 -0.65 -7.95 -7.21
C GLY A 80 -1.06 -6.55 -7.66
N VAL A 81 -0.40 -6.00 -8.68
CA VAL A 81 -0.79 -4.79 -9.39
C VAL A 81 -1.21 -5.15 -10.81
N GLU A 82 -2.40 -4.70 -11.20
CA GLU A 82 -2.94 -4.92 -12.54
C GLU A 82 -2.58 -3.75 -13.46
N VAL A 83 -2.21 -4.06 -14.71
CA VAL A 83 -2.04 -3.05 -15.77
C VAL A 83 -3.35 -2.95 -16.53
N VAL A 84 -4.04 -1.82 -16.40
CA VAL A 84 -5.28 -1.51 -17.12
C VAL A 84 -4.97 -1.06 -18.54
N SER A 85 -3.94 -0.22 -18.71
CA SER A 85 -3.43 0.19 -20.02
C SER A 85 -1.96 0.56 -19.94
N TRP A 86 -1.27 0.40 -21.08
CA TRP A 86 0.12 0.83 -21.25
C TRP A 86 0.30 1.31 -22.68
N ASN A 87 0.50 2.62 -22.85
CA ASN A 87 0.59 3.24 -24.17
C ASN A 87 1.84 4.11 -24.28
N ILE A 88 2.38 4.23 -25.49
CA ILE A 88 3.35 5.26 -25.82
C ILE A 88 2.56 6.47 -26.32
N THR A 89 2.58 7.55 -25.54
CA THR A 89 1.98 8.82 -25.88
C THR A 89 3.06 9.74 -26.45
N MET A 90 3.04 9.94 -27.77
CA MET A 90 4.01 10.77 -28.48
C MET A 90 4.08 12.17 -27.84
N GLY A 91 5.31 12.66 -27.60
CA GLY A 91 5.55 13.94 -26.91
C GLY A 91 5.51 13.88 -25.38
N ILE A 92 5.05 12.78 -24.79
CA ILE A 92 5.09 12.56 -23.34
C ILE A 92 6.09 11.44 -23.01
N GLY A 93 5.79 10.22 -23.44
CA GLY A 93 6.50 9.03 -23.01
C GLY A 93 5.56 7.85 -22.88
N GLN A 94 5.79 7.01 -21.87
CA GLN A 94 4.87 5.92 -21.59
C GLN A 94 3.82 6.39 -20.57
N VAL A 95 2.56 6.12 -20.86
CA VAL A 95 1.45 6.36 -19.95
C VAL A 95 0.88 5.00 -19.56
N ILE A 96 0.91 4.72 -18.27
CA ILE A 96 0.51 3.43 -17.72
C ILE A 96 -0.61 3.68 -16.73
N VAL A 97 -1.73 2.99 -16.88
CA VAL A 97 -2.82 3.01 -15.90
C VAL A 97 -2.79 1.70 -15.15
N LEU A 98 -2.64 1.78 -13.83
CA LEU A 98 -2.60 0.64 -12.93
C LEU A 98 -3.87 0.57 -12.09
N ARG A 99 -4.26 -0.64 -11.69
CA ARG A 99 -5.25 -0.90 -10.66
C ARG A 99 -4.62 -1.74 -9.56
N LEU A 100 -4.75 -1.27 -8.32
CA LEU A 100 -4.07 -1.88 -7.18
C LEU A 100 -4.82 -1.61 -5.88
N PRO A 101 -4.68 -2.48 -4.87
CA PRO A 101 -5.08 -2.13 -3.52
C PRO A 101 -4.25 -0.93 -3.01
N ALA A 102 -4.88 0.02 -2.32
CA ALA A 102 -4.21 1.22 -1.81
C ALA A 102 -2.91 0.94 -1.03
N ARG A 103 -2.88 -0.16 -0.26
CA ARG A 103 -1.69 -0.59 0.53
C ARG A 103 -0.45 -0.89 -0.31
N ARG A 104 -0.59 -1.15 -1.62
CA ARG A 104 0.53 -1.46 -2.54
C ARG A 104 1.13 -0.24 -3.21
N LEU A 105 0.59 0.97 -2.96
CA LEU A 105 1.06 2.19 -3.60
C LEU A 105 2.57 2.41 -3.38
N ALA A 106 3.07 2.16 -2.16
CA ALA A 106 4.48 2.29 -1.84
C ALA A 106 5.36 1.28 -2.60
N GLU A 107 4.88 0.05 -2.81
CA GLU A 107 5.59 -0.97 -3.58
C GLU A 107 5.72 -0.56 -5.06
N VAL A 108 4.67 0.03 -5.64
CA VAL A 108 4.71 0.58 -7.00
C VAL A 108 5.69 1.73 -7.11
N ASN A 109 5.64 2.67 -6.16
CA ASN A 109 6.58 3.79 -6.14
C ASN A 109 8.02 3.26 -6.11
N LEU A 110 8.34 2.42 -5.13
CA LEU A 110 9.69 1.85 -4.95
C LEU A 110 10.18 1.08 -6.18
N ALA A 111 9.30 0.33 -6.86
CA ALA A 111 9.64 -0.33 -8.12
C ALA A 111 10.11 0.68 -9.17
N ILE A 112 9.39 1.80 -9.33
CA ILE A 112 9.75 2.85 -10.28
C ILE A 112 11.01 3.61 -9.84
N GLU A 113 11.15 3.96 -8.56
CA GLU A 113 12.32 4.68 -8.06
C GLU A 113 13.61 3.88 -8.31
N ASN A 114 13.58 2.58 -8.04
CA ASN A 114 14.75 1.72 -8.18
C ASN A 114 15.10 1.42 -9.64
N THR A 115 14.10 1.38 -10.53
CA THR A 115 14.29 0.76 -11.85
C THR A 115 14.04 1.65 -13.05
N ALA A 116 13.34 2.77 -12.89
CA ALA A 116 12.98 3.69 -13.99
C ALA A 116 13.60 5.09 -13.85
N TRP A 117 13.98 5.52 -12.65
CA TRP A 117 14.62 6.82 -12.46
C TRP A 117 15.96 6.93 -13.18
N GLY A 118 16.17 8.12 -13.76
CA GLY A 118 17.31 8.41 -14.64
C GLY A 118 17.09 8.01 -16.10
N VAL A 119 16.14 7.10 -16.40
CA VAL A 119 15.66 6.84 -17.77
C VAL A 119 14.42 7.68 -18.07
N TYR A 120 13.57 7.85 -17.07
CA TYR A 120 12.32 8.60 -17.15
C TYR A 120 12.24 9.69 -16.09
N THR A 121 11.57 10.79 -16.44
CA THR A 121 10.96 11.69 -15.46
C THR A 121 9.56 11.16 -15.14
N THR A 122 9.26 10.96 -13.86
CA THR A 122 8.06 10.25 -13.43
C THR A 122 7.03 11.18 -12.81
N GLU A 123 5.77 11.06 -13.20
CA GLU A 123 4.63 11.75 -12.56
C GLU A 123 3.54 10.73 -12.22
N PHE A 124 2.83 10.94 -11.09
CA PHE A 124 1.87 10.00 -10.52
C PHE A 124 0.54 10.68 -10.25
N PHE A 125 -0.55 10.09 -10.75
CA PHE A 125 -1.90 10.64 -10.62
C PHE A 125 -2.85 9.55 -10.12
N PRO A 126 -3.07 9.44 -8.80
CA PRO A 126 -4.10 8.55 -8.26
C PRO A 126 -5.49 9.05 -8.67
N THR A 127 -6.33 8.13 -9.14
CA THR A 127 -7.67 8.40 -9.67
C THR A 127 -8.67 7.34 -9.20
N TYR A 128 -9.95 7.60 -9.44
CA TYR A 128 -11.06 6.66 -9.23
C TYR A 128 -11.85 6.52 -10.54
N ASP A 129 -12.60 5.42 -10.69
CA ASP A 129 -13.41 5.19 -11.89
C ASP A 129 -14.70 6.02 -11.86
N PHE A 130 -14.72 7.09 -12.67
CA PHE A 130 -15.88 7.98 -12.80
C PHE A 130 -16.87 7.52 -13.88
N MET A 131 -16.54 6.50 -14.68
CA MET A 131 -17.36 6.13 -15.84
C MET A 131 -18.81 5.74 -15.47
N PRO A 132 -19.07 4.96 -14.40
CA PRO A 132 -20.44 4.61 -14.02
C PRO A 132 -21.31 5.85 -13.72
N ILE A 133 -20.73 6.85 -13.04
CA ILE A 133 -21.42 8.10 -12.71
C ILE A 133 -21.69 8.91 -13.99
N ALA A 134 -20.67 9.06 -14.85
CA ALA A 134 -20.82 9.78 -16.11
C ALA A 134 -21.91 9.15 -17.01
N GLN A 135 -21.98 7.82 -17.09
CA GLN A 135 -23.00 7.11 -17.86
C GLN A 135 -24.41 7.31 -17.30
N ALA A 136 -24.56 7.29 -15.97
CA ALA A 136 -25.84 7.54 -15.31
C ALA A 136 -26.34 8.96 -15.61
N GLU A 137 -25.47 9.97 -15.49
CA GLU A 137 -25.80 11.36 -15.81
C GLU A 137 -26.14 11.56 -17.29
N GLN A 138 -25.38 10.93 -18.20
CA GLN A 138 -25.71 10.96 -19.64
C GLN A 138 -27.08 10.34 -19.94
N THR A 139 -27.41 9.22 -19.30
CA THR A 139 -28.69 8.52 -19.49
C THR A 139 -29.85 9.40 -19.01
N LYS A 140 -29.72 9.99 -17.82
CA LYS A 140 -30.69 10.92 -17.25
C LYS A 140 -30.91 12.14 -18.16
N ALA A 141 -29.84 12.74 -18.67
CA ALA A 141 -29.92 13.88 -19.58
C ALA A 141 -30.66 13.56 -20.89
N ARG A 142 -30.38 12.39 -21.50
CA ARG A 142 -31.06 11.95 -22.73
C ARG A 142 -32.56 11.67 -22.52
N GLN A 143 -32.93 11.09 -21.38
CA GLN A 143 -34.34 10.83 -21.04
C GLN A 143 -35.14 12.13 -20.82
N ALA A 144 -34.53 13.13 -20.17
CA ALA A 144 -35.16 14.43 -19.96
C ALA A 144 -35.42 15.19 -21.27
N GLY A 145 -34.50 15.08 -22.24
CA GLY A 145 -34.66 15.70 -23.57
C GLY A 145 -35.65 14.99 -24.49
N ALA A 146 -35.96 13.71 -24.24
CA ALA A 146 -36.96 12.95 -25.02
C ALA A 146 -38.41 13.15 -24.53
N ALA A 147 -38.59 13.77 -23.37
CA ALA A 147 -39.89 14.08 -22.79
C ALA A 147 -40.38 15.52 -23.09
N GLN A 148 -39.62 16.28 -23.90
CA GLN A 148 -39.96 17.61 -24.41
C GLN A 148 -40.26 17.54 -25.90
#